data_AF-A0A7W6BJT5-F1
#
_entry.id   AF-A0A7W6BJT5-F1
#
_cell.length_a   1.000
_cell.length_b   1.000
_cell.length_c   1.000
_cell.angle_alpha   90.00
_cell.angle_beta   90.00
_cell.angle_gamma   90.00
#
_symmetry.space_group_name_H-M   'P 1'
#
loop_
_entity.id
_entity.type
_entity.pdbx_description
1 polymer ?
#
loop_
_entity_poly.entity_id
_entity_poly.type
_entity_poly.pdbx_seq_one_letter_code
_entity_poly.pdbx_strand_id
1 'polypeptide(L)'
;MIDPSLLEPDTKFYLRPIWFAESPVGLDGRTARMGGGLIWFQGYEVTARLDGVLQRDRVTIADFDGWCSYLVEPLAERARALAANIAAIRPPLALGARMIRFDVPQVMGILNMTPDSFSDGGKHIGDPAAAADSGFAMMAQGAAIVDVGGESTRPGADKVWEGDEIARVVPVIEKLAASGTPVSIDTRKAAVMEAALAAGAGLVNDVSALLHDPRAMEVVAAAECPVVLMHASAVGDNPHDNPVYQDAVTDVYDWLEARIAACEAAGIGRDKIMIDPGIGFGKSLQDNLAIMNRLAIYQALGVPLLLGVSRKRLIGALSNEAPAAQRLGGSLALAQRGVQSGAQMLRVHDVSETVQMVHVWRGLRDAALVSG
;
A
#
# COMPACT_ATOMS: atom_id res chain seq x y z
N MET A 1 11.08 0.90 -30.30
CA MET A 1 11.52 0.03 -29.21
C MET A 1 12.61 0.74 -28.46
N ILE A 2 12.70 0.58 -27.14
CA ILE A 2 13.93 0.91 -26.41
C ILE A 2 14.98 -0.04 -26.99
N ASP A 3 15.96 0.51 -27.71
CA ASP A 3 17.04 -0.29 -28.27
C ASP A 3 17.90 -0.83 -27.12
N PRO A 4 17.94 -2.15 -26.89
CA PRO A 4 18.72 -2.75 -25.82
C PRO A 4 20.21 -2.38 -25.88
N SER A 5 20.73 -2.09 -27.07
CA SER A 5 22.13 -1.67 -27.27
C SER A 5 22.44 -0.26 -26.78
N LEU A 6 21.43 0.56 -26.50
CA LEU A 6 21.56 1.91 -25.95
C LEU A 6 21.43 1.96 -24.42
N LEU A 7 21.20 0.82 -23.78
CA LEU A 7 21.09 0.74 -22.32
C LEU A 7 22.45 0.45 -21.70
N GLU A 8 23.01 1.44 -21.00
CA GLU A 8 24.20 1.25 -20.17
C GLU A 8 23.91 0.27 -19.01
N PRO A 9 24.91 -0.49 -18.51
CA PRO A 9 24.70 -1.51 -17.48
C PRO A 9 24.06 -1.01 -16.16
N ASP A 10 24.22 0.27 -15.84
CA ASP A 10 23.65 0.94 -14.67
C ASP A 10 22.32 1.65 -14.96
N THR A 11 21.79 1.53 -16.18
CA THR A 11 20.53 2.15 -16.57
C THR A 11 19.40 1.69 -15.66
N LYS A 12 18.76 2.65 -15.00
CA LYS A 12 17.60 2.37 -14.18
C LYS A 12 16.38 2.17 -15.06
N PHE A 13 15.80 0.97 -14.98
CA PHE A 13 14.53 0.65 -15.63
C PHE A 13 13.56 -0.08 -14.70
N TYR A 14 12.30 -0.06 -15.12
CA TYR A 14 11.12 -0.52 -14.41
C TYR A 14 10.28 -1.42 -15.29
N LEU A 15 9.65 -2.42 -14.70
CA LEU A 15 8.65 -3.26 -15.37
C LEU A 15 7.27 -3.01 -14.76
N ARG A 16 6.29 -2.76 -15.64
CA ARG A 16 4.89 -2.64 -15.25
C ARG A 16 4.03 -3.65 -16.00
N PRO A 17 3.25 -4.49 -15.32
CA PRO A 17 2.26 -5.35 -15.95
C PRO A 17 1.23 -4.55 -16.76
N ILE A 18 0.97 -4.99 -18.00
CA ILE A 18 0.00 -4.39 -18.92
C ILE A 18 -0.82 -5.46 -19.64
N TRP A 19 -1.89 -5.04 -20.33
CA TRP A 19 -2.81 -5.92 -21.05
C TRP A 19 -3.40 -7.02 -20.16
N PHE A 20 -4.01 -6.59 -19.06
CA PHE A 20 -4.68 -7.45 -18.11
C PHE A 20 -5.75 -8.30 -18.79
N ALA A 21 -5.78 -9.59 -18.44
CA ALA A 21 -6.74 -10.55 -18.91
C ALA A 21 -7.68 -10.96 -17.77
N GLU A 22 -8.93 -11.28 -18.11
CA GLU A 22 -9.91 -11.77 -17.14
C GLU A 22 -9.62 -13.21 -16.71
N SER A 23 -9.03 -13.99 -17.60
CA SER A 23 -8.72 -15.41 -17.44
C SER A 23 -7.49 -15.77 -18.28
N PRO A 24 -6.69 -16.78 -17.88
CA PRO A 24 -5.60 -17.31 -18.70
C PRO A 24 -6.08 -18.32 -19.75
N VAL A 25 -7.35 -18.73 -19.72
CA VAL A 25 -7.91 -19.75 -20.62
C VAL A 25 -7.78 -19.30 -22.08
N GLY A 26 -7.20 -20.16 -22.92
CA GLY A 26 -6.93 -19.86 -24.34
C GLY A 26 -5.71 -18.97 -24.58
N LEU A 27 -4.96 -18.59 -23.54
CA LEU A 27 -3.77 -17.74 -23.60
C LEU A 27 -2.49 -18.45 -23.12
N ASP A 28 -2.39 -19.76 -23.42
CA ASP A 28 -1.24 -20.59 -23.03
C ASP A 28 0.09 -19.97 -23.51
N GLY A 29 1.04 -19.85 -22.58
CA GLY A 29 2.34 -19.21 -22.83
C GLY A 29 2.30 -17.70 -23.11
N ARG A 30 1.11 -17.07 -23.10
CA ARG A 30 0.91 -15.64 -23.41
C ARG A 30 0.47 -14.82 -22.21
N THR A 31 0.24 -15.44 -21.06
CA THR A 31 -0.11 -14.76 -19.81
C THR A 31 0.84 -15.12 -18.68
N ALA A 32 1.02 -14.16 -17.77
CA ALA A 32 1.63 -14.37 -16.46
C ALA A 32 0.63 -14.03 -15.36
N ARG A 33 0.79 -14.67 -14.20
CA ARG A 33 -0.04 -14.44 -13.02
C ARG A 33 0.68 -13.48 -12.07
N MET A 34 -0.05 -12.51 -11.52
CA MET A 34 0.49 -11.52 -10.59
C MET A 34 0.26 -11.93 -9.13
N GLY A 35 1.30 -11.84 -8.30
CA GLY A 35 1.19 -11.88 -6.84
C GLY A 35 0.59 -13.17 -6.23
N GLY A 36 0.45 -14.25 -7.01
CA GLY A 36 -0.33 -15.43 -6.62
C GLY A 36 -1.86 -15.24 -6.60
N GLY A 37 -2.38 -14.06 -6.96
CA GLY A 37 -3.82 -13.73 -6.95
C GLY A 37 -4.54 -14.09 -8.26
N LEU A 38 -5.79 -13.68 -8.43
CA LEU A 38 -6.58 -13.91 -9.65
C LEU A 38 -6.42 -12.79 -10.69
N ILE A 39 -5.17 -12.40 -10.95
CA ILE A 39 -4.83 -11.31 -11.86
C ILE A 39 -3.84 -11.86 -12.89
N TRP A 40 -4.23 -11.78 -14.16
CA TRP A 40 -3.41 -12.19 -15.30
C TRP A 40 -3.14 -11.00 -16.20
N PHE A 41 -1.99 -11.02 -16.87
CA PHE A 41 -1.55 -9.97 -17.77
C PHE A 41 -0.70 -10.56 -18.90
N GLN A 42 -0.65 -9.88 -20.05
CA GLN A 42 -0.08 -10.42 -21.29
C GLN A 42 1.21 -9.72 -21.74
N GLY A 43 1.68 -8.72 -21.01
CA GLY A 43 2.98 -8.11 -21.28
C GLY A 43 3.47 -7.18 -20.20
N TYR A 44 4.69 -6.69 -20.39
CA TYR A 44 5.31 -5.67 -19.57
C TYR A 44 5.46 -4.39 -20.39
N GLU A 45 5.14 -3.26 -19.77
CA GLU A 45 5.71 -1.98 -20.19
C GLU A 45 7.06 -1.83 -19.51
N VAL A 46 8.09 -1.66 -20.31
CA VAL A 46 9.45 -1.36 -19.86
C VAL A 46 9.60 0.14 -19.87
N THR A 47 9.95 0.73 -18.73
CA THR A 47 10.27 2.17 -18.65
C THR A 47 11.73 2.31 -18.28
N ALA A 48 12.52 3.05 -19.04
CA ALA A 48 13.94 3.30 -18.76
C ALA A 48 14.19 4.82 -18.72
N ARG A 49 15.10 5.26 -17.86
CA ARG A 49 15.55 6.66 -17.81
C ARG A 49 16.85 6.79 -18.60
N LEU A 50 16.77 7.43 -19.77
CA LEU A 50 17.88 7.65 -20.70
C LEU A 50 18.10 9.15 -20.85
N ASP A 51 19.30 9.64 -20.51
CA ASP A 51 19.65 11.07 -20.54
C ASP A 51 18.63 11.98 -19.81
N GLY A 52 18.10 11.50 -18.68
CA GLY A 52 17.08 12.21 -17.91
C GLY A 52 15.67 12.16 -18.49
N VAL A 53 15.46 11.49 -19.64
CA VAL A 53 14.15 11.32 -20.28
C VAL A 53 13.64 9.90 -20.08
N LEU A 54 12.36 9.77 -19.71
CA LEU A 54 11.72 8.47 -19.63
C LEU A 54 11.32 7.98 -21.02
N GLN A 55 11.93 6.88 -21.43
CA GLN A 55 11.51 6.11 -22.59
C GLN A 55 10.67 4.92 -22.15
N ARG A 56 9.70 4.54 -22.98
CA ARG A 56 8.79 3.43 -22.69
C ARG A 56 8.68 2.52 -23.89
N ASP A 57 8.68 1.24 -23.62
CA ASP A 57 8.46 0.19 -24.61
C ASP A 57 7.56 -0.91 -24.06
N ARG A 58 7.18 -1.86 -24.90
CA ARG A 58 6.30 -2.97 -24.51
C ARG A 58 6.85 -4.29 -25.04
N VAL A 59 6.79 -5.30 -24.20
CA VAL A 59 7.17 -6.67 -24.51
C VAL A 59 6.07 -7.61 -24.05
N THR A 60 5.70 -8.59 -24.86
CA THR A 60 4.69 -9.59 -24.48
C THR A 60 5.29 -10.59 -23.49
N ILE A 61 4.47 -11.34 -22.77
CA ILE A 61 4.97 -12.46 -21.95
C ILE A 61 5.71 -13.49 -22.79
N ALA A 62 5.21 -13.78 -24.00
CA ALA A 62 5.81 -14.77 -24.89
C ALA A 62 7.19 -14.34 -25.39
N ASP A 63 7.41 -13.04 -25.58
CA ASP A 63 8.65 -12.48 -26.11
C ASP A 63 9.64 -12.05 -25.01
N PHE A 64 9.28 -12.14 -23.73
CA PHE A 64 10.04 -11.54 -22.63
C PHE A 64 11.45 -12.13 -22.47
N ASP A 65 11.58 -13.46 -22.50
CA ASP A 65 12.89 -14.12 -22.41
C ASP A 65 13.78 -13.80 -23.61
N GLY A 66 13.18 -13.73 -24.80
CA GLY A 66 13.86 -13.28 -26.01
C GLY A 66 14.34 -11.83 -25.88
N TRP A 67 13.49 -10.93 -25.38
CA TRP A 67 13.85 -9.55 -25.12
C TRP A 67 15.02 -9.44 -24.12
N CYS A 68 15.02 -10.24 -23.05
CA CYS A 68 16.10 -10.27 -22.07
C CYS A 68 17.44 -10.71 -22.68
N SER A 69 17.43 -11.55 -23.72
CA SER A 69 18.66 -12.00 -24.40
C SER A 69 19.37 -10.90 -25.20
N TYR A 70 18.69 -9.79 -25.49
CA TYR A 70 19.30 -8.62 -26.12
C TYR A 70 19.89 -7.62 -25.13
N LEU A 71 19.65 -7.80 -23.83
CA LEU A 71 20.20 -6.94 -22.78
C LEU A 71 21.60 -7.42 -22.36
N VAL A 72 22.42 -6.48 -21.89
CA VAL A 72 23.64 -6.83 -21.15
C VAL A 72 23.29 -7.50 -19.81
N GLU A 73 24.16 -8.38 -19.31
CA GLU A 73 23.84 -9.30 -18.20
C GLU A 73 23.23 -8.61 -16.96
N PRO A 74 23.76 -7.48 -16.43
CA PRO A 74 23.17 -6.84 -15.25
C PRO A 74 21.72 -6.37 -15.47
N LEU A 75 21.40 -5.93 -16.69
CA LEU A 75 20.05 -5.51 -17.04
C LEU A 75 19.13 -6.72 -17.26
N ALA A 76 19.64 -7.79 -17.87
CA ALA A 76 18.89 -9.04 -18.03
C ALA A 76 18.54 -9.67 -16.67
N GLU A 77 19.49 -9.70 -15.73
CA GLU A 77 19.26 -10.15 -14.35
C GLU A 77 18.22 -9.28 -13.64
N ARG A 78 18.34 -7.95 -13.74
CA ARG A 78 17.33 -7.03 -13.17
C ARG A 78 15.95 -7.27 -13.79
N ALA A 79 15.85 -7.46 -15.10
CA ALA A 79 14.58 -7.68 -15.79
C ALA A 79 13.89 -8.95 -15.26
N ARG A 80 14.64 -10.05 -15.18
CA ARG A 80 14.14 -11.32 -14.65
C ARG A 80 13.76 -11.21 -13.17
N ALA A 81 14.54 -10.49 -12.36
CA ALA A 81 14.23 -10.25 -10.95
C ALA A 81 12.94 -9.44 -10.78
N LEU A 82 12.74 -8.36 -11.55
CA LEU A 82 11.51 -7.57 -11.52
C LEU A 82 10.30 -8.40 -11.96
N ALA A 83 10.43 -9.20 -13.02
CA ALA A 83 9.38 -10.10 -13.48
C ALA A 83 9.04 -11.18 -12.43
N ALA A 84 10.06 -11.77 -11.79
CA ALA A 84 9.89 -12.72 -10.69
C ALA A 84 9.18 -12.07 -9.49
N ASN A 85 9.55 -10.85 -9.11
CA ASN A 85 8.89 -10.10 -8.04
C ASN A 85 7.40 -9.83 -8.33
N ILE A 86 7.06 -9.50 -9.58
CA ILE A 86 5.67 -9.32 -10.01
C ILE A 86 4.86 -10.62 -9.86
N ALA A 87 5.47 -11.76 -10.24
CA ALA A 87 4.80 -13.07 -10.20
C ALA A 87 4.77 -13.72 -8.80
N ALA A 88 5.71 -13.35 -7.92
CA ALA A 88 5.91 -13.98 -6.62
C ALA A 88 4.66 -13.93 -5.74
N ILE A 89 4.33 -15.07 -5.14
CA ILE A 89 3.25 -15.17 -4.14
C ILE A 89 3.64 -14.30 -2.94
N ARG A 90 2.71 -13.47 -2.46
CA ARG A 90 2.93 -12.70 -1.24
C ARG A 90 2.70 -13.59 -0.01
N PRO A 91 3.69 -13.73 0.89
CA PRO A 91 3.52 -14.55 2.08
C PRO A 91 2.41 -13.97 2.98
N PRO A 92 1.63 -14.82 3.67
CA PRO A 92 0.60 -14.34 4.58
C PRO A 92 1.22 -13.66 5.80
N LEU A 93 0.56 -12.65 6.36
CA LEU A 93 0.98 -12.03 7.62
C LEU A 93 0.41 -12.79 8.82
N ALA A 94 1.27 -13.16 9.75
CA ALA A 94 0.88 -13.68 11.05
C ALA A 94 0.69 -12.52 12.03
N LEU A 95 -0.55 -12.25 12.43
CA LEU A 95 -0.90 -11.20 13.40
C LEU A 95 -1.61 -11.86 14.58
N GLY A 96 -0.83 -12.19 15.62
CA GLY A 96 -1.31 -12.99 16.75
C GLY A 96 -1.81 -14.37 16.30
N ALA A 97 -3.06 -14.71 16.63
CA ALA A 97 -3.67 -15.99 16.25
C ALA A 97 -4.25 -16.02 14.81
N ARG A 98 -4.17 -14.90 14.06
CA ARG A 98 -4.77 -14.75 12.74
C ARG A 98 -3.71 -14.75 11.65
N MET A 99 -4.01 -15.45 10.56
CA MET A 99 -3.20 -15.44 9.33
C MET A 99 -3.94 -14.63 8.27
N ILE A 100 -3.35 -13.52 7.84
CA ILE A 100 -3.88 -12.66 6.79
C ILE A 100 -3.28 -13.09 5.45
N ARG A 101 -4.09 -13.71 4.60
CA ARG A 101 -3.64 -14.26 3.31
C ARG A 101 -3.83 -13.26 2.17
N PHE A 102 -2.82 -13.10 1.33
CA PHE A 102 -2.84 -12.18 0.20
C PHE A 102 -3.20 -12.84 -1.15
N ASP A 103 -3.81 -14.02 -1.11
CA ASP A 103 -4.42 -14.66 -2.28
C ASP A 103 -5.74 -13.99 -2.71
N VAL A 104 -6.29 -13.12 -1.84
CA VAL A 104 -7.33 -12.15 -2.12
C VAL A 104 -6.98 -10.79 -1.50
N PRO A 105 -7.46 -9.67 -2.06
CA PRO A 105 -7.30 -8.36 -1.44
C PRO A 105 -7.96 -8.32 -0.06
N GLN A 106 -7.24 -7.77 0.91
CA GLN A 106 -7.68 -7.65 2.29
C GLN A 106 -8.12 -6.21 2.58
N VAL A 107 -9.02 -6.04 3.55
CA VAL A 107 -9.52 -4.73 3.97
C VAL A 107 -9.00 -4.40 5.36
N MET A 108 -8.36 -3.25 5.50
CA MET A 108 -7.91 -2.67 6.76
C MET A 108 -8.84 -1.50 7.12
N GLY A 109 -9.57 -1.62 8.23
CA GLY A 109 -10.50 -0.60 8.72
C GLY A 109 -9.77 0.49 9.52
N ILE A 110 -10.03 1.76 9.21
CA ILE A 110 -9.42 2.92 9.88
C ILE A 110 -10.21 3.26 11.15
N LEU A 111 -9.58 3.15 12.32
CA LEU A 111 -10.10 3.57 13.60
C LEU A 111 -9.28 4.76 14.15
N ASN A 112 -9.73 5.97 13.83
CA ASN A 112 -9.10 7.20 14.33
C ASN A 112 -9.63 7.54 15.73
N MET A 113 -8.72 7.74 16.67
CA MET A 113 -8.99 8.10 18.07
C MET A 113 -8.93 9.61 18.33
N THR A 114 -9.09 10.42 17.28
CA THR A 114 -9.04 11.88 17.41
C THR A 114 -10.41 12.47 17.78
N PRO A 115 -10.46 13.61 18.50
CA PRO A 115 -11.72 14.25 18.91
C PRO A 115 -12.70 14.51 17.76
N ASP A 116 -12.18 14.82 16.57
CA ASP A 116 -12.97 15.15 15.37
C ASP A 116 -13.56 13.93 14.63
N SER A 117 -13.15 12.71 14.99
CA SER A 117 -13.56 11.49 14.29
C SER A 117 -14.95 10.98 14.71
N PHE A 118 -15.42 11.41 15.87
CA PHE A 118 -16.72 11.05 16.42
C PHE A 118 -17.71 12.20 16.19
N SER A 119 -18.08 12.43 14.93
CA SER A 119 -19.06 13.47 14.56
C SER A 119 -20.50 13.13 14.96
N ASP A 120 -20.74 12.06 15.73
CA ASP A 120 -21.99 11.82 16.47
C ASP A 120 -22.02 12.56 17.82
N GLY A 121 -21.63 13.83 17.81
CA GLY A 121 -21.90 14.76 18.92
C GLY A 121 -21.08 14.54 20.20
N GLY A 122 -19.80 14.18 20.10
CA GLY A 122 -18.86 14.25 21.23
C GLY A 122 -19.13 13.27 22.38
N LYS A 123 -20.01 12.26 22.19
CA LYS A 123 -20.41 11.32 23.25
C LYS A 123 -19.36 10.24 23.59
N HIS A 124 -18.29 10.12 22.82
CA HIS A 124 -17.30 9.03 22.96
C HIS A 124 -15.85 9.53 23.11
N ILE A 125 -15.63 10.84 23.32
CA ILE A 125 -14.30 11.37 23.60
C ILE A 125 -13.81 10.78 24.92
N GLY A 126 -12.75 9.98 24.87
CA GLY A 126 -12.14 9.39 26.05
C GLY A 126 -12.82 8.12 26.57
N ASP A 127 -13.67 7.45 25.78
CA ASP A 127 -14.19 6.12 26.11
C ASP A 127 -13.55 5.03 25.23
N PRO A 128 -12.49 4.36 25.71
CA PRO A 128 -11.88 3.23 25.02
C PRO A 128 -12.87 2.10 24.71
N ALA A 129 -13.95 1.96 25.49
CA ALA A 129 -14.92 0.90 25.26
C ALA A 129 -15.66 1.12 23.94
N ALA A 130 -16.21 2.33 23.72
CA ALA A 130 -16.92 2.69 22.50
C ALA A 130 -16.03 2.63 21.24
N ALA A 131 -14.76 3.03 21.37
CA ALA A 131 -13.79 2.92 20.28
C ALA A 131 -13.50 1.46 19.91
N ALA A 132 -13.28 0.60 20.90
CA ALA A 132 -13.11 -0.83 20.65
C ALA A 132 -14.37 -1.47 20.05
N ASP A 133 -15.57 -1.03 20.46
CA ASP A 133 -16.83 -1.52 19.87
C ASP A 133 -16.93 -1.14 18.38
N SER A 134 -16.41 0.03 17.99
CA SER A 134 -16.27 0.41 16.57
C SER A 134 -15.29 -0.50 15.83
N GLY A 135 -14.17 -0.86 16.45
CA GLY A 135 -13.22 -1.84 15.89
C GLY A 135 -13.85 -3.23 15.72
N PHE A 136 -14.63 -3.70 16.70
CA PHE A 136 -15.39 -4.95 16.58
C PHE A 136 -16.43 -4.89 15.46
N ALA A 137 -17.10 -3.74 15.29
CA ALA A 137 -18.03 -3.54 14.18
C ALA A 137 -17.33 -3.64 12.82
N MET A 138 -16.13 -3.07 12.67
CA MET A 138 -15.32 -3.22 11.44
C MET A 138 -14.97 -4.69 11.17
N MET A 139 -14.56 -5.43 12.21
CA MET A 139 -14.30 -6.87 12.08
C MET A 139 -15.55 -7.65 11.66
N ALA A 140 -16.71 -7.33 12.23
CA ALA A 140 -17.99 -7.93 11.85
C ALA A 140 -18.41 -7.59 10.41
N GLN A 141 -18.00 -6.43 9.90
CA GLN A 141 -18.18 -6.02 8.50
C GLN A 141 -17.20 -6.69 7.53
N GLY A 142 -16.21 -7.44 8.04
CA GLY A 142 -15.25 -8.19 7.23
C GLY A 142 -13.89 -7.53 7.08
N ALA A 143 -13.54 -6.53 7.89
CA ALA A 143 -12.15 -6.08 7.98
C ALA A 143 -11.25 -7.24 8.42
N ALA A 144 -10.07 -7.33 7.81
CA ALA A 144 -9.03 -8.27 8.16
C ALA A 144 -8.14 -7.74 9.29
N ILE A 145 -7.97 -6.41 9.35
CA ILE A 145 -7.14 -5.69 10.33
C ILE A 145 -7.88 -4.40 10.72
N VAL A 146 -7.78 -4.01 11.99
CA VAL A 146 -8.16 -2.67 12.46
C VAL A 146 -6.90 -1.83 12.65
N ASP A 147 -6.83 -0.67 12.01
CA ASP A 147 -5.70 0.26 12.08
C ASP A 147 -6.05 1.44 12.98
N VAL A 148 -5.41 1.47 14.15
CA VAL A 148 -5.70 2.41 15.24
C VAL A 148 -4.72 3.58 15.15
N GLY A 149 -5.24 4.80 15.04
CA GLY A 149 -4.42 6.02 14.98
C GLY A 149 -4.79 7.02 16.07
N GLY A 150 -3.80 7.49 16.84
CA GLY A 150 -3.99 8.47 17.92
C GLY A 150 -3.71 9.92 17.53
N GLU A 151 -3.02 10.13 16.40
CA GLU A 151 -2.64 11.43 15.84
C GLU A 151 -3.26 11.62 14.45
N SER A 152 -3.78 12.82 14.18
CA SER A 152 -4.21 13.18 12.83
C SER A 152 -2.99 13.51 11.98
N THR A 153 -2.77 12.75 10.91
CA THR A 153 -1.72 13.03 9.91
C THR A 153 -2.16 14.02 8.83
N ARG A 154 -3.29 14.73 9.04
CA ARG A 154 -3.77 15.77 8.11
C ARG A 154 -2.85 17.01 8.19
N PRO A 155 -2.61 17.70 7.07
CA PRO A 155 -1.85 18.96 7.08
C PRO A 155 -2.46 19.98 8.04
N GLY A 156 -1.63 20.56 8.91
CA GLY A 156 -2.03 21.59 9.89
C GLY A 156 -2.68 21.05 11.17
N ALA A 157 -2.69 19.74 11.41
CA ALA A 157 -3.14 19.19 12.69
C ALA A 157 -2.14 19.49 13.82
N ASP A 158 -2.65 19.72 15.03
CA ASP A 158 -1.81 19.92 16.22
C ASP A 158 -0.99 18.67 16.52
N LYS A 159 0.29 18.86 16.81
CA LYS A 159 1.19 17.77 17.24
C LYS A 159 0.70 17.24 18.59
N VAL A 160 0.48 15.94 18.67
CA VAL A 160 0.05 15.28 19.92
C VAL A 160 1.31 14.85 20.68
N TRP A 161 1.39 15.11 21.98
CA TRP A 161 2.49 14.58 22.78
C TRP A 161 2.41 13.04 22.83
N GLU A 162 3.54 12.35 22.79
CA GLU A 162 3.58 10.88 22.69
C GLU A 162 2.81 10.18 23.82
N GLY A 163 2.86 10.69 25.06
CA GLY A 163 2.11 10.11 26.17
C GLY A 163 0.60 10.29 26.04
N ASP A 164 0.12 11.39 25.44
CA ASP A 164 -1.30 11.59 25.15
C ASP A 164 -1.76 10.64 24.04
N GLU A 165 -0.91 10.39 23.04
CA GLU A 165 -1.19 9.43 21.98
C GLU A 165 -1.27 8.01 22.54
N ILE A 166 -0.29 7.61 23.38
CA ILE A 166 -0.27 6.32 24.09
C ILE A 166 -1.56 6.15 24.92
N ALA A 167 -1.93 7.15 25.72
CA ALA A 167 -3.14 7.10 26.56
C ALA A 167 -4.44 6.93 25.75
N ARG A 168 -4.46 7.38 24.49
CA ARG A 168 -5.61 7.20 23.59
C ARG A 168 -5.65 5.81 22.95
N VAL A 169 -4.51 5.31 22.47
CA VAL A 169 -4.47 4.09 21.65
C VAL A 169 -4.35 2.81 22.46
N VAL A 170 -3.54 2.80 23.53
CA VAL A 170 -3.23 1.56 24.27
C VAL A 170 -4.48 0.86 24.81
N PRO A 171 -5.40 1.54 25.52
CA PRO A 171 -6.57 0.86 26.08
C PRO A 171 -7.49 0.24 25.01
N VAL A 172 -7.55 0.85 23.82
CA VAL A 172 -8.32 0.33 22.69
C VAL A 172 -7.62 -0.89 22.09
N ILE A 173 -6.30 -0.83 21.91
CA ILE A 173 -5.48 -1.92 21.38
C ILE A 173 -5.58 -3.14 22.31
N GLU A 174 -5.43 -2.96 23.63
CA GLU A 174 -5.54 -4.06 24.60
C GLU A 174 -6.90 -4.78 24.48
N LYS A 175 -8.00 -4.01 24.44
CA LYS A 175 -9.36 -4.57 24.32
C LYS A 175 -9.57 -5.30 22.99
N LEU A 176 -9.08 -4.75 21.88
CA LEU A 176 -9.16 -5.40 20.56
C LEU A 176 -8.29 -6.67 20.52
N ALA A 177 -7.04 -6.59 20.95
CA ALA A 177 -6.09 -7.70 20.93
C ALA A 177 -6.55 -8.87 21.82
N ALA A 178 -7.10 -8.58 23.01
CA ALA A 178 -7.65 -9.60 23.92
C ALA A 178 -8.80 -10.42 23.30
N SER A 179 -9.51 -9.88 22.29
CA SER A 179 -10.53 -10.60 21.53
C SER A 179 -9.99 -11.43 20.35
N GLY A 180 -8.68 -11.35 20.08
CA GLY A 180 -8.06 -11.94 18.88
C GLY A 180 -8.27 -11.13 17.60
N THR A 181 -8.60 -9.83 17.71
CA THR A 181 -8.65 -8.91 16.57
C THR A 181 -7.22 -8.56 16.14
N PRO A 182 -6.86 -8.66 14.85
CA PRO A 182 -5.59 -8.16 14.34
C PRO A 182 -5.56 -6.63 14.37
N VAL A 183 -4.60 -6.07 15.08
CA VAL A 183 -4.46 -4.62 15.26
C VAL A 183 -3.18 -4.13 14.60
N SER A 184 -3.31 -3.06 13.83
CA SER A 184 -2.23 -2.21 13.33
C SER A 184 -2.21 -0.90 14.13
N ILE A 185 -1.02 -0.37 14.43
CA ILE A 185 -0.85 0.97 15.01
C ILE A 185 -0.40 1.94 13.90
N ASP A 186 -1.19 2.98 13.63
CA ASP A 186 -0.85 4.11 12.75
C ASP A 186 -0.11 5.17 13.58
N THR A 187 1.22 5.12 13.56
CA THR A 187 2.07 6.07 14.27
C THR A 187 3.46 6.18 13.64
N ARG A 188 4.14 7.27 13.96
CA ARG A 188 5.49 7.62 13.51
C ARG A 188 6.48 7.80 14.67
N LYS A 189 6.03 7.58 15.91
CA LYS A 189 6.79 7.82 17.15
C LYS A 189 7.17 6.49 17.78
N ALA A 190 8.45 6.30 18.07
CA ALA A 190 8.96 5.03 18.57
C ALA A 190 8.34 4.64 19.91
N ALA A 191 8.15 5.60 20.82
CA ALA A 191 7.51 5.35 22.12
C ALA A 191 6.07 4.83 21.98
N VAL A 192 5.32 5.33 21.00
CA VAL A 192 3.94 4.87 20.71
C VAL A 192 3.97 3.48 20.08
N MET A 193 4.92 3.20 19.19
CA MET A 193 5.12 1.86 18.61
C MET A 193 5.39 0.84 19.73
N GLU A 194 6.34 1.12 20.63
CA GLU A 194 6.69 0.23 21.76
C GLU A 194 5.48 -0.07 22.63
N ALA A 195 4.74 0.97 23.04
CA ALA A 195 3.57 0.81 23.89
C ALA A 195 2.43 0.05 23.20
N ALA A 196 2.18 0.33 21.92
CA ALA A 196 1.15 -0.35 21.14
C ALA A 196 1.48 -1.83 20.89
N LEU A 197 2.74 -2.16 20.60
CA LEU A 197 3.19 -3.53 20.44
C LEU A 197 3.09 -4.30 21.76
N ALA A 198 3.48 -3.69 22.88
CA ALA A 198 3.31 -4.27 24.21
C ALA A 198 1.83 -4.50 24.57
N ALA A 199 0.93 -3.64 24.08
CA ALA A 199 -0.52 -3.76 24.24
C ALA A 199 -1.16 -4.83 23.34
N GLY A 200 -0.43 -5.40 22.39
CA GLY A 200 -0.89 -6.47 21.51
C GLY A 200 -1.14 -6.07 20.05
N ALA A 201 -0.72 -4.88 19.61
CA ALA A 201 -0.65 -4.59 18.18
C ALA A 201 0.35 -5.54 17.49
N GLY A 202 0.02 -5.98 16.27
CA GLY A 202 0.84 -6.92 15.51
C GLY A 202 1.51 -6.32 14.27
N LEU A 203 1.17 -5.09 13.90
CA LEU A 203 1.63 -4.41 12.69
C LEU A 203 1.87 -2.93 13.01
N VAL A 204 2.99 -2.37 12.53
CA VAL A 204 3.22 -0.92 12.55
C VAL A 204 2.91 -0.33 11.18
N ASN A 205 2.06 0.68 11.12
CA ASN A 205 1.78 1.45 9.92
C ASN A 205 2.39 2.85 10.07
N ASP A 206 3.53 3.10 9.43
CA ASP A 206 4.25 4.37 9.59
C ASP A 206 4.24 5.18 8.28
N VAL A 207 3.50 6.30 8.32
CA VAL A 207 3.40 7.27 7.22
C VAL A 207 4.74 7.93 6.85
N SER A 208 5.74 7.85 7.73
CA SER A 208 7.10 8.36 7.52
C SER A 208 8.10 7.27 7.11
N ALA A 209 7.66 6.01 7.03
CA ALA A 209 8.50 4.85 6.75
C ALA A 209 9.72 4.76 7.69
N LEU A 210 9.51 4.92 8.99
CA LEU A 210 10.53 4.81 10.04
C LEU A 210 11.62 5.90 9.96
N LEU A 211 11.29 7.06 9.38
CA LEU A 211 12.20 8.20 9.26
C LEU A 211 11.90 9.34 10.23
N HIS A 212 10.70 9.40 10.80
CA HIS A 212 10.34 10.50 11.70
C HIS A 212 11.08 10.43 13.05
N ASP A 213 11.03 9.26 13.69
CA ASP A 213 11.72 9.00 14.95
C ASP A 213 12.95 8.11 14.68
N PRO A 214 14.17 8.53 15.06
CA PRO A 214 15.38 7.76 14.80
C PRO A 214 15.39 6.37 15.46
N ARG A 215 14.58 6.15 16.50
CA ARG A 215 14.43 4.84 17.16
C ARG A 215 13.44 3.91 16.48
N ALA A 216 12.57 4.40 15.59
CA ALA A 216 11.47 3.62 15.03
C ALA A 216 11.95 2.33 14.33
N MET A 217 13.05 2.42 13.59
CA MET A 217 13.63 1.27 12.88
C MET A 217 14.15 0.20 13.83
N GLU A 218 14.81 0.61 14.92
CA GLU A 218 15.29 -0.30 15.97
C GLU A 218 14.12 -1.00 16.65
N VAL A 219 13.05 -0.26 16.99
CA VAL A 219 11.85 -0.80 17.63
C VAL A 219 11.20 -1.88 16.77
N VAL A 220 10.96 -1.59 15.49
CA VAL A 220 10.34 -2.56 14.56
C VAL A 220 11.22 -3.79 14.35
N ALA A 221 12.53 -3.60 14.21
CA ALA A 221 13.48 -4.71 14.07
C ALA A 221 13.50 -5.59 15.32
N ALA A 222 13.57 -5.00 16.51
CA ALA A 222 13.59 -5.71 17.79
C ALA A 222 12.28 -6.42 18.10
N ALA A 223 11.15 -5.81 17.76
CA ALA A 223 9.83 -6.42 17.93
C ALA A 223 9.52 -7.51 16.90
N GLU A 224 10.33 -7.63 15.84
CA GLU A 224 10.15 -8.60 14.78
C GLU A 224 8.76 -8.53 14.11
N CYS A 225 8.08 -7.38 14.19
CA CYS A 225 6.72 -7.20 13.68
C CYS A 225 6.71 -6.74 12.21
N PRO A 226 5.66 -7.09 11.46
CA PRO A 226 5.35 -6.45 10.18
C PRO A 226 5.31 -4.91 10.25
N VAL A 227 5.65 -4.27 9.13
CA VAL A 227 5.62 -2.80 8.97
C VAL A 227 5.12 -2.37 7.59
N VAL A 228 4.29 -1.32 7.55
CA VAL A 228 3.93 -0.59 6.32
C VAL A 228 4.82 0.64 6.18
N LEU A 229 5.53 0.73 5.07
CA LEU A 229 6.41 1.83 4.70
C LEU A 229 5.69 2.71 3.66
N MET A 230 5.21 3.88 4.08
CA MET A 230 4.54 4.80 3.17
C MET A 230 5.50 5.87 2.61
N HIS A 231 5.39 6.14 1.31
CA HIS A 231 5.95 7.37 0.76
C HIS A 231 5.07 8.57 1.11
N ALA A 232 5.48 9.38 2.08
CA ALA A 232 5.05 10.77 2.23
C ALA A 232 6.12 11.71 1.69
N SER A 233 5.76 12.57 0.75
CA SER A 233 6.64 13.71 0.45
C SER A 233 6.76 14.56 1.71
N ALA A 234 7.99 14.97 2.06
CA ALA A 234 8.23 15.86 3.19
C ALA A 234 7.45 17.16 2.95
N VAL A 235 6.27 17.26 3.57
CA VAL A 235 5.62 18.55 3.76
C VAL A 235 6.45 19.22 4.84
N GLY A 236 7.47 19.96 4.43
CA GLY A 236 7.90 21.08 5.25
C GLY A 236 6.68 21.96 5.52
N ASP A 237 6.68 22.74 6.61
CA ASP A 237 5.57 23.65 6.95
C ASP A 237 5.26 24.67 5.82
N ASN A 238 6.10 24.72 4.78
CA ASN A 238 5.96 25.55 3.60
C ASN A 238 5.45 24.77 2.35
N PRO A 239 4.24 25.07 1.84
CA PRO A 239 3.69 24.47 0.61
C PRO A 239 4.54 24.66 -0.67
N HIS A 240 5.50 25.58 -0.64
CA HIS A 240 6.44 25.84 -1.74
C HIS A 240 7.67 24.92 -1.75
N ASP A 241 7.91 24.13 -0.69
CA ASP A 241 9.01 23.16 -0.60
C ASP A 241 8.62 21.75 -1.09
N ASN A 242 7.47 21.60 -1.76
CA ASN A 242 7.09 20.29 -2.30
C ASN A 242 8.14 19.84 -3.33
N PRO A 243 8.73 18.64 -3.18
CA PRO A 243 9.64 18.08 -4.16
C PRO A 243 8.92 18.03 -5.50
N VAL A 244 9.51 18.70 -6.49
CA VAL A 244 9.07 18.60 -7.87
C VAL A 244 9.49 17.22 -8.35
N TYR A 245 8.53 16.31 -8.43
CA TYR A 245 8.74 15.02 -9.07
C TYR A 245 9.10 15.23 -10.54
N GLN A 246 10.14 14.54 -11.00
CA GLN A 246 10.41 14.43 -12.44
C GLN A 246 9.40 13.47 -13.09
N ASP A 247 9.13 12.36 -12.41
CA ASP A 247 8.05 11.44 -12.71
C ASP A 247 7.61 10.77 -11.40
N ALA A 248 6.46 11.20 -10.87
CA ALA A 248 5.99 10.78 -9.55
C ALA A 248 5.86 9.26 -9.38
N VAL A 249 5.69 8.51 -10.47
CA VAL A 249 5.57 7.06 -10.41
C VAL A 249 6.93 6.42 -10.14
N THR A 250 7.94 6.75 -10.96
CA THR A 250 9.30 6.19 -10.84
C THR A 250 10.05 6.78 -9.65
N ASP A 251 9.86 8.06 -9.33
CA ASP A 251 10.52 8.68 -8.17
C ASP A 251 10.02 8.08 -6.84
N VAL A 252 8.71 7.81 -6.72
CA VAL A 252 8.15 7.10 -5.55
C VAL A 252 8.59 5.64 -5.53
N TYR A 253 8.69 4.98 -6.69
CA TYR A 253 9.19 3.61 -6.78
C TYR A 253 10.61 3.51 -6.23
N ASP A 254 11.49 4.41 -6.68
CA ASP A 254 12.90 4.47 -6.30
C ASP A 254 13.09 4.70 -4.82
N TRP A 255 12.31 5.62 -4.28
CA TRP A 255 12.32 5.93 -2.86
C TRP A 255 11.88 4.72 -2.03
N LEU A 256 10.82 4.03 -2.44
CA LEU A 256 10.35 2.81 -1.75
C LEU A 256 11.34 1.65 -1.89
N GLU A 257 11.95 1.47 -3.07
CA GLU A 257 13.00 0.46 -3.31
C GLU A 257 14.18 0.66 -2.35
N ALA A 258 14.66 1.90 -2.22
CA ALA A 258 15.74 2.26 -1.30
C ALA A 258 15.32 2.08 0.17
N ARG A 259 14.08 2.43 0.51
CA ARG A 259 13.56 2.31 1.88
C ARG A 259 13.39 0.86 2.31
N ILE A 260 12.96 -0.03 1.42
CA ILE A 260 12.95 -1.48 1.65
C ILE A 260 14.37 -1.96 1.94
N ALA A 261 15.33 -1.64 1.07
CA ALA A 261 16.73 -2.07 1.24
C ALA A 261 17.33 -1.58 2.56
N ALA A 262 17.02 -0.36 3.00
CA ALA A 262 17.44 0.18 4.29
C ALA A 262 16.82 -0.58 5.49
N CYS A 263 15.57 -1.01 5.40
CA CYS A 263 14.93 -1.85 6.42
C CYS A 263 15.56 -3.26 6.47
N GLU A 264 15.80 -3.87 5.31
CA GLU A 264 16.47 -5.18 5.21
C GLU A 264 17.88 -5.13 5.82
N ALA A 265 18.64 -4.08 5.53
CA ALA A 265 19.98 -3.85 6.11
C ALA A 265 19.94 -3.66 7.64
N ALA A 266 18.82 -3.19 8.20
CA ALA A 266 18.61 -3.06 9.63
C ALA A 266 18.04 -4.33 10.29
N GLY A 267 17.88 -5.42 9.55
CA GLY A 267 17.41 -6.71 10.06
C GLY A 267 15.90 -6.94 9.99
N ILE A 268 15.13 -6.03 9.37
CA ILE A 268 13.70 -6.24 9.14
C ILE A 268 13.53 -7.14 7.91
N GLY A 269 13.04 -8.37 8.12
CA GLY A 269 12.83 -9.33 7.05
C GLY A 269 11.88 -8.81 5.96
N ARG A 270 12.18 -9.13 4.69
CA ARG A 270 11.38 -8.69 3.54
C ARG A 270 9.91 -9.13 3.62
N ASP A 271 9.66 -10.30 4.18
CA ASP A 271 8.35 -10.90 4.43
C ASP A 271 7.52 -10.12 5.47
N LYS A 272 8.16 -9.22 6.23
CA LYS A 272 7.53 -8.33 7.20
C LYS A 272 7.25 -6.93 6.63
N ILE A 273 7.72 -6.63 5.42
CA ILE A 273 7.58 -5.28 4.83
C ILE A 273 6.38 -5.22 3.89
N MET A 274 5.59 -4.16 4.01
CA MET A 274 4.56 -3.74 3.06
C MET A 274 4.84 -2.29 2.64
N ILE A 275 4.43 -1.90 1.44
CA ILE A 275 4.61 -0.53 0.94
C ILE A 275 3.29 0.17 0.64
N ASP A 276 3.25 1.48 0.81
CA ASP A 276 2.15 2.36 0.38
C ASP A 276 2.73 3.55 -0.43
N PRO A 277 2.30 3.79 -1.68
CA PRO A 277 2.75 4.92 -2.48
C PRO A 277 2.27 6.28 -1.93
N GLY A 278 1.42 6.29 -0.91
CA GLY A 278 1.00 7.47 -0.15
C GLY A 278 0.14 8.42 -0.95
N ILE A 279 -1.01 7.93 -1.48
CA ILE A 279 -1.95 8.76 -2.22
C ILE A 279 -2.46 9.91 -1.33
N GLY A 280 -2.33 11.14 -1.85
CA GLY A 280 -2.72 12.38 -1.18
C GLY A 280 -1.71 12.94 -0.18
N PHE A 281 -0.52 12.35 -0.04
CA PHE A 281 0.53 12.84 0.88
C PHE A 281 1.63 13.60 0.13
N GLY A 282 1.48 14.93 0.09
CA GLY A 282 2.43 15.87 -0.54
C GLY A 282 2.57 15.69 -2.06
N LYS A 283 1.51 15.20 -2.71
CA LYS A 283 1.45 14.95 -4.16
C LYS A 283 0.37 15.81 -4.80
N SER A 284 0.61 16.33 -6.01
CA SER A 284 -0.40 17.05 -6.77
C SER A 284 -1.53 16.12 -7.22
N LEU A 285 -2.65 16.67 -7.71
CA LEU A 285 -3.72 15.84 -8.29
C LEU A 285 -3.18 15.00 -9.46
N GLN A 286 -2.35 15.60 -10.31
CA GLN A 286 -1.76 14.94 -11.47
C GLN A 286 -0.84 13.79 -11.06
N ASP A 287 -0.01 13.97 -10.04
CA ASP A 287 0.90 12.94 -9.52
C ASP A 287 0.10 11.74 -8.96
N ASN A 288 -0.93 12.02 -8.16
CA ASN A 288 -1.79 10.98 -7.62
C ASN A 288 -2.48 10.17 -8.72
N LEU A 289 -2.95 10.84 -9.77
CA LEU A 289 -3.56 10.18 -10.93
C LEU A 289 -2.54 9.37 -11.74
N ALA A 290 -1.32 9.87 -11.91
CA ALA A 290 -0.25 9.15 -12.59
C ALA A 290 0.10 7.86 -11.85
N ILE A 291 0.24 7.93 -10.53
CA ILE A 291 0.49 6.77 -9.65
C ILE A 291 -0.68 5.78 -9.76
N MET A 292 -1.93 6.22 -9.61
CA MET A 292 -3.10 5.33 -9.72
C MET A 292 -3.22 4.64 -11.09
N ASN A 293 -2.88 5.35 -12.17
CA ASN A 293 -2.90 4.78 -13.52
C ASN A 293 -1.82 3.72 -13.72
N ARG A 294 -0.69 3.82 -13.01
CA ARG A 294 0.49 2.96 -13.18
C ARG A 294 0.79 2.10 -11.95
N LEU A 295 -0.15 1.98 -11.01
CA LEU A 295 0.02 1.35 -9.70
C LEU A 295 0.63 -0.07 -9.75
N ALA A 296 0.33 -0.86 -10.77
CA ALA A 296 0.88 -2.21 -10.92
C ALA A 296 2.42 -2.26 -11.01
N ILE A 297 3.09 -1.13 -11.28
CA ILE A 297 4.56 -1.04 -11.29
C ILE A 297 5.17 -1.40 -9.93
N TYR A 298 4.51 -1.04 -8.82
CA TYR A 298 5.02 -1.28 -7.48
C TYR A 298 5.02 -2.77 -7.10
N GLN A 299 4.34 -3.64 -7.87
CA GLN A 299 4.44 -5.09 -7.70
C GLN A 299 5.84 -5.63 -7.99
N ALA A 300 6.64 -4.91 -8.79
CA ALA A 300 8.03 -5.25 -9.06
C ALA A 300 8.95 -5.04 -7.84
N LEU A 301 8.49 -4.35 -6.79
CA LEU A 301 9.17 -4.29 -5.49
C LEU A 301 9.03 -5.60 -4.70
N GLY A 302 8.21 -6.56 -5.14
CA GLY A 302 8.18 -7.91 -4.56
C GLY A 302 7.64 -8.03 -3.13
N VAL A 303 7.06 -6.95 -2.59
CA VAL A 303 6.41 -6.90 -1.27
C VAL A 303 4.92 -6.59 -1.43
N PRO A 304 4.06 -6.87 -0.44
CA PRO A 304 2.66 -6.46 -0.47
C PRO A 304 2.51 -4.94 -0.61
N LEU A 305 1.46 -4.54 -1.33
CA LEU A 305 1.05 -3.15 -1.57
C LEU A 305 -0.22 -2.85 -0.76
N LEU A 306 -0.13 -1.86 0.13
CA LEU A 306 -1.26 -1.21 0.78
C LEU A 306 -1.67 0.02 -0.02
N LEU A 307 -2.97 0.23 -0.16
CA LEU A 307 -3.52 1.40 -0.83
C LEU A 307 -4.53 2.15 0.06
N GLY A 308 -4.16 3.36 0.50
CA GLY A 308 -5.03 4.27 1.24
C GLY A 308 -5.63 5.38 0.35
N VAL A 309 -6.80 5.13 -0.25
CA VAL A 309 -7.50 6.09 -1.13
C VAL A 309 -8.85 6.60 -0.58
N SER A 310 -9.32 6.04 0.54
CA SER A 310 -10.63 6.32 1.10
C SER A 310 -10.80 7.78 1.51
N ARG A 311 -11.87 8.43 0.98
CA ARG A 311 -12.31 9.80 1.28
C ARG A 311 -11.27 10.91 1.03
N LYS A 312 -10.19 10.60 0.31
CA LYS A 312 -9.07 11.52 0.04
C LYS A 312 -9.49 12.74 -0.80
N ARG A 313 -8.75 13.85 -0.64
CA ARG A 313 -9.02 15.13 -1.31
C ARG A 313 -9.05 15.04 -2.83
N LEU A 314 -8.26 14.15 -3.45
CA LEU A 314 -8.28 13.96 -4.90
C LEU A 314 -9.68 13.62 -5.44
N ILE A 315 -10.50 12.89 -4.68
CA ILE A 315 -11.88 12.56 -5.08
C ILE A 315 -12.74 13.82 -5.07
N GLY A 316 -12.59 14.66 -4.04
CA GLY A 316 -13.26 15.96 -3.97
C GLY A 316 -12.89 16.86 -5.16
N ALA A 317 -11.59 16.99 -5.46
CA ALA A 317 -11.10 17.80 -6.57
C ALA A 317 -11.63 17.35 -7.94
N LEU A 318 -11.92 16.06 -8.13
CA LEU A 318 -12.49 15.50 -9.36
C LEU A 318 -14.03 15.50 -9.37
N SER A 319 -14.66 15.79 -8.23
CA SER A 319 -16.10 15.66 -8.02
C SER A 319 -16.65 16.92 -7.34
N ASN A 320 -16.41 18.08 -7.94
CA ASN A 320 -16.98 19.38 -7.52
C ASN A 320 -16.76 19.71 -6.04
N GLU A 321 -15.55 19.44 -5.52
CA GLU A 321 -15.18 19.65 -4.12
C GLU A 321 -16.10 18.92 -3.12
N ALA A 322 -16.62 17.75 -3.49
CA ALA A 322 -17.47 16.94 -2.63
C ALA A 322 -16.88 16.79 -1.22
N PRO A 323 -17.66 17.00 -0.14
CA PRO A 323 -17.20 16.80 1.24
C PRO A 323 -16.72 15.37 1.49
N ALA A 324 -15.82 15.17 2.46
CA ALA A 324 -15.21 13.86 2.73
C ALA A 324 -16.23 12.72 2.92
N ALA A 325 -17.34 12.99 3.61
CA ALA A 325 -18.42 12.03 3.85
C ALA A 325 -19.19 11.62 2.58
N GLN A 326 -19.12 12.40 1.50
CA GLN A 326 -19.83 12.15 0.24
C GLN A 326 -18.93 11.55 -0.84
N ARG A 327 -17.73 11.05 -0.46
CA ARG A 327 -16.72 10.51 -1.38
C ARG A 327 -16.74 8.99 -1.51
N LEU A 328 -17.79 8.31 -1.05
CA LEU A 328 -17.88 6.84 -1.06
C LEU A 328 -17.71 6.28 -2.49
N GLY A 329 -18.50 6.77 -3.45
CA GLY A 329 -18.44 6.27 -4.84
C GLY A 329 -17.05 6.40 -5.48
N GLY A 330 -16.40 7.56 -5.31
CA GLY A 330 -15.03 7.76 -5.79
C GLY A 330 -13.99 6.92 -5.03
N SER A 331 -14.22 6.66 -3.74
CA SER A 331 -13.34 5.80 -2.93
C SER A 331 -13.38 4.36 -3.41
N LEU A 332 -14.58 3.82 -3.68
CA LEU A 332 -14.77 2.48 -4.22
C LEU A 332 -14.17 2.36 -5.63
N ALA A 333 -14.34 3.37 -6.48
CA ALA A 333 -13.74 3.37 -7.82
C ALA A 333 -12.20 3.28 -7.78
N LEU A 334 -11.55 4.05 -6.90
CA LEU A 334 -10.10 4.01 -6.72
C LEU A 334 -9.64 2.70 -6.05
N ALA A 335 -10.39 2.19 -5.08
CA ALA A 335 -10.11 0.91 -4.42
C ALA A 335 -10.19 -0.26 -5.41
N GLN A 336 -11.21 -0.30 -6.26
CA GLN A 336 -11.36 -1.31 -7.31
C GLN A 336 -10.19 -1.25 -8.30
N ARG A 337 -9.79 -0.04 -8.72
CA ARG A 337 -8.60 0.14 -9.56
C ARG A 337 -7.34 -0.39 -8.87
N GLY A 338 -7.22 -0.18 -7.57
CA GLY A 338 -6.16 -0.73 -6.72
C GLY A 338 -6.09 -2.24 -6.78
N VAL A 339 -7.21 -2.90 -6.49
CA VAL A 339 -7.36 -4.36 -6.53
C VAL A 339 -7.02 -4.92 -7.92
N GLN A 340 -7.54 -4.33 -8.99
CA GLN A 340 -7.23 -4.75 -10.36
C GLN A 340 -5.75 -4.59 -10.74
N SER A 341 -5.03 -3.71 -10.03
CA SER A 341 -3.60 -3.46 -10.24
C SER A 341 -2.71 -4.24 -9.25
N GLY A 342 -3.30 -5.13 -8.44
CA GLY A 342 -2.57 -6.03 -7.54
C GLY A 342 -2.42 -5.56 -6.10
N ALA A 343 -3.10 -4.50 -5.65
CA ALA A 343 -3.05 -4.10 -4.24
C ALA A 343 -3.58 -5.23 -3.33
N GLN A 344 -2.74 -5.66 -2.39
CA GLN A 344 -3.05 -6.75 -1.46
C GLN A 344 -3.84 -6.26 -0.24
N MET A 345 -3.74 -4.98 0.11
CA MET A 345 -4.46 -4.39 1.24
C MET A 345 -5.09 -3.05 0.85
N LEU A 346 -6.36 -2.84 1.23
CA LEU A 346 -7.08 -1.59 1.08
C LEU A 346 -7.31 -0.97 2.46
N ARG A 347 -6.82 0.25 2.69
CA ARG A 347 -7.04 0.97 3.95
C ARG A 347 -8.22 1.94 3.81
N VAL A 348 -9.31 1.69 4.54
CA VAL A 348 -10.61 2.33 4.28
C VAL A 348 -11.40 2.74 5.54
N HIS A 349 -12.24 3.76 5.39
CA HIS A 349 -13.26 4.12 6.39
C HIS A 349 -14.54 3.29 6.21
N ASP A 350 -14.96 3.10 4.96
CA ASP A 350 -16.22 2.45 4.56
C ASP A 350 -15.98 0.93 4.35
N VAL A 351 -15.85 0.19 5.45
CA VAL A 351 -15.43 -1.23 5.45
C VAL A 351 -16.44 -2.12 4.74
N SER A 352 -17.71 -2.09 5.15
CA SER A 352 -18.76 -2.96 4.59
C SER A 352 -18.87 -2.84 3.06
N GLU A 353 -18.88 -1.61 2.53
CA GLU A 353 -18.98 -1.33 1.11
C GLU A 353 -17.72 -1.77 0.36
N THR A 354 -16.55 -1.60 0.96
CA THR A 354 -15.29 -2.07 0.36
C THR A 354 -15.20 -3.59 0.34
N VAL A 355 -15.62 -4.27 1.40
CA VAL A 355 -15.70 -5.74 1.46
C VAL A 355 -16.68 -6.27 0.43
N GLN A 356 -17.85 -5.64 0.29
CA GLN A 356 -18.81 -5.97 -0.77
C GLN A 356 -18.19 -5.83 -2.16
N MET A 357 -17.48 -4.73 -2.43
CA MET A 357 -16.76 -4.52 -3.68
C MET A 357 -15.72 -5.62 -3.94
N VAL A 358 -14.93 -6.02 -2.93
CA VAL A 358 -13.95 -7.11 -3.05
C VAL A 358 -14.62 -8.45 -3.35
N HIS A 359 -15.73 -8.77 -2.68
CA HIS A 359 -16.49 -10.00 -2.94
C HIS A 359 -17.05 -10.05 -4.37
N VAL A 360 -17.60 -8.94 -4.87
CA VAL A 360 -18.07 -8.85 -6.27
C VAL A 360 -16.90 -9.02 -7.24
N TRP A 361 -15.77 -8.33 -7.00
CA TRP A 361 -14.56 -8.52 -7.81
C TRP A 361 -14.12 -9.98 -7.83
N ARG A 362 -14.10 -10.65 -6.67
CA ARG A 362 -13.72 -12.06 -6.54
C ARG A 362 -14.64 -12.96 -7.36
N GLY A 363 -15.96 -12.79 -7.23
CA GLY A 363 -16.95 -13.57 -8.00
C GLY A 363 -16.79 -13.42 -9.50
N LEU A 364 -16.49 -12.21 -10.00
CA LEU A 364 -16.19 -11.97 -11.41
C LEU A 364 -14.94 -12.71 -11.88
N ARG A 365 -13.87 -12.71 -11.06
CA ARG A 365 -12.63 -13.44 -11.39
C ARG A 365 -12.82 -14.96 -11.38
N ASP A 366 -13.56 -15.49 -10.40
CA ASP A 366 -13.86 -16.92 -10.33
C ASP A 366 -14.69 -17.38 -11.53
N ALA A 367 -15.71 -16.61 -11.93
CA ALA A 367 -16.54 -16.92 -13.10
C ALA A 367 -15.75 -16.90 -14.42
N ALA A 368 -14.78 -15.98 -14.56
CA ALA A 368 -13.93 -15.89 -15.75
C ALA A 368 -13.04 -17.13 -15.95
N LEU A 369 -12.71 -17.87 -14.89
CA LEU A 369 -11.92 -19.09 -14.96
C LEU A 369 -12.67 -20.30 -15.51
N VAL A 370 -14.00 -20.30 -15.44
CA VAL A 370 -14.85 -21.44 -15.83
C VAL A 370 -15.65 -21.20 -17.11
N SER A 371 -15.68 -19.97 -17.62
CA SER A 371 -16.50 -19.58 -18.79
C SER A 371 -15.83 -19.83 -20.14
N GLY A 372 -15.00 -20.89 -20.23
CA GLY A 372 -14.22 -21.26 -21.42
C GLY A 372 -15.00 -22.08 -22.45
#